data_AF-X6KLJ5-F1
#
_entry.id   AF-X6KLJ5-F1
#
_cell.length_a   1.000
_cell.length_b   1.000
_cell.length_c   1.000
_cell.angle_alpha   90.00
_cell.angle_beta   90.00
_cell.angle_gamma   90.00
#
_symmetry.space_group_name_H-M   'P 1'
#
loop_
_entity.id
_entity.type
_entity.pdbx_description
1 polymer ?
#
loop_
_entity_poly.entity_id
_entity_poly.type
_entity_poly.pdbx_seq_one_letter_code
_entity_poly.pdbx_strand_id
1 'polypeptide(L)'
;MLAYVESLGVTLLDDAPIFRSRGFAPGPRGGRPRAGVPYTKDSLVDDFADLRTLVFGTSEKRRLMDMRRSGAVEANAGGASVEAISAKMGNSIDGNKALQKTYMPVNLAAVRSADASRRKGRKLLGLERNEYKMLKLSGE
;
A
#
# COMPACT_ATOMS: atom_id res chain seq x y z
N MET A 1 6.64 -12.36 -14.22
CA MET A 1 5.90 -13.57 -13.79
C MET A 1 6.24 -14.75 -14.71
N LEU A 2 6.12 -14.60 -16.03
CA LEU A 2 6.49 -15.65 -17.01
C LEU A 2 7.92 -16.18 -16.80
N ALA A 3 8.93 -15.30 -16.74
CA ALA A 3 10.32 -15.69 -16.49
C ALA A 3 10.54 -16.49 -15.18
N TYR A 4 9.74 -16.23 -14.14
CA TYR A 4 9.83 -16.99 -12.90
C TYR A 4 9.23 -18.39 -13.08
N VAL A 5 8.08 -18.52 -13.74
CA VAL A 5 7.46 -19.83 -14.01
C VAL A 5 8.37 -20.67 -14.90
N GLU A 6 8.95 -20.09 -15.95
CA GLU A 6 9.94 -20.75 -16.81
C GLU A 6 11.15 -21.25 -16.02
N SER A 7 11.61 -20.48 -15.03
CA SER A 7 12.75 -20.86 -14.20
C SER A 7 12.49 -22.06 -13.28
N LEU A 8 11.24 -22.46 -13.08
CA LEU A 8 10.90 -23.62 -12.24
C LEU A 8 11.23 -24.95 -12.95
N GLY A 9 11.41 -24.95 -14.27
CA GLY A 9 11.70 -26.16 -15.05
C GLY A 9 10.58 -27.20 -15.03
N VAL A 10 9.37 -26.80 -14.60
CA VAL A 10 8.17 -27.63 -14.54
C VAL A 10 6.97 -26.84 -15.02
N THR A 11 6.04 -27.51 -15.70
CA THR A 11 4.73 -26.94 -16.04
C THR A 11 3.84 -26.96 -14.81
N LEU A 12 3.34 -25.80 -14.41
CA LEU A 12 2.34 -25.69 -13.35
C LEU A 12 0.94 -25.91 -13.93
N LEU A 13 0.08 -26.59 -13.16
CA LEU A 13 -1.36 -26.62 -13.42
C LEU A 13 -1.98 -25.26 -13.06
N ASP A 14 -3.16 -24.97 -13.62
CA ASP A 14 -3.84 -23.68 -13.44
C ASP A 14 -4.18 -23.37 -11.97
N ASP A 15 -4.37 -24.40 -11.15
CA ASP A 15 -4.69 -24.31 -9.72
C ASP A 15 -3.46 -24.46 -8.80
N ALA A 16 -2.27 -24.71 -9.37
CA ALA A 16 -1.07 -24.97 -8.59
C ALA A 16 -0.51 -23.67 -7.98
N PRO A 17 -0.04 -23.68 -6.71
CA PRO A 17 0.64 -22.52 -6.14
C PRO A 17 1.89 -22.15 -6.94
N ILE A 18 1.95 -20.87 -7.33
CA ILE A 18 3.01 -20.32 -8.18
C ILE A 18 4.34 -20.22 -7.41
N PHE A 19 4.33 -19.70 -6.17
CA PHE A 19 5.55 -19.53 -5.38
C PHE A 19 5.98 -20.85 -4.72
N ARG A 20 7.22 -21.26 -4.99
CA ARG A 20 7.77 -22.56 -4.59
C ARG A 20 9.23 -22.44 -4.21
N SER A 21 9.69 -23.34 -3.35
CA SER A 21 11.11 -23.48 -3.06
C SER A 21 11.87 -24.00 -4.27
N ARG A 22 13.17 -23.73 -4.33
CA ARG A 22 14.04 -24.21 -5.42
C ARG A 22 14.26 -25.72 -5.41
N GLY A 23 13.76 -26.42 -4.39
CA GLY A 23 14.05 -27.83 -4.19
C GLY A 23 15.52 -28.06 -3.82
N PHE A 24 16.03 -29.25 -4.13
CA PHE A 24 17.41 -29.63 -3.86
C PHE A 24 17.97 -30.42 -5.04
N ALA A 25 19.10 -29.97 -5.57
CA ALA A 25 19.91 -30.71 -6.52
C ALA A 25 21.11 -31.36 -5.78
N PRO A 26 21.44 -32.64 -6.05
CA PRO A 26 22.56 -33.32 -5.40
C PRO A 26 23.90 -32.66 -5.75
N GLY A 27 24.76 -32.49 -4.74
CA GLY A 27 26.13 -32.01 -4.93
C GLY A 27 27.15 -33.15 -5.10
N PRO A 28 28.47 -32.85 -5.03
CA PRO A 28 29.53 -33.84 -5.17
C PRO A 28 29.50 -34.98 -4.14
N ARG A 29 28.88 -34.73 -2.97
CA ARG A 29 28.69 -35.74 -1.91
C ARG A 29 27.40 -36.56 -2.09
N GLY A 30 26.72 -36.42 -3.22
CA GLY A 30 25.46 -37.09 -3.51
C GLY A 30 24.26 -36.49 -2.77
N GLY A 31 23.17 -37.26 -2.75
CA GLY A 31 21.89 -36.89 -2.13
C GLY A 31 20.70 -37.19 -3.06
N ARG A 32 19.50 -37.35 -2.49
CA ARG A 32 18.28 -37.54 -3.29
C ARG A 32 17.78 -36.18 -3.78
N PRO A 33 17.59 -35.98 -5.11
CA PRO A 33 16.98 -34.76 -5.62
C PRO A 33 15.58 -34.57 -5.02
N ARG A 34 15.24 -33.33 -4.66
CA ARG A 34 13.91 -32.95 -4.18
C ARG A 34 13.34 -31.86 -5.07
N ALA A 35 12.11 -32.05 -5.54
CA ALA A 35 11.40 -31.02 -6.26
C ALA A 35 11.06 -29.83 -5.33
N GLY A 36 10.88 -28.66 -5.93
CA GLY A 36 10.36 -27.48 -5.24
C GLY A 36 8.95 -27.70 -4.71
N VAL A 37 8.75 -27.38 -3.43
CA VAL A 37 7.44 -27.46 -2.77
C VAL A 37 6.80 -26.07 -2.72
N PRO A 38 5.46 -25.94 -2.72
CA PRO A 38 4.79 -24.68 -2.51
C PRO A 38 5.28 -23.96 -1.25
N TYR A 39 5.39 -22.65 -1.31
CA TYR A 39 5.68 -21.85 -0.12
C TYR A 39 4.57 -22.01 0.91
N THR A 40 4.98 -22.16 2.17
CA THR A 40 4.07 -21.94 3.30
C THR A 40 3.94 -20.44 3.55
N LYS A 41 3.01 -20.07 4.44
CA LYS A 41 2.88 -18.68 4.91
C LYS A 41 4.21 -18.12 5.41
N ASP A 42 4.98 -18.93 6.14
CA ASP A 42 6.19 -18.48 6.81
C ASP A 42 7.38 -18.40 5.83
N SER A 43 7.49 -19.35 4.89
CA SER A 43 8.59 -19.37 3.90
C SER A 43 8.70 -18.06 3.11
N LEU A 44 7.58 -17.47 2.70
CA LEU A 44 7.59 -16.21 1.96
C LEU A 44 8.03 -15.03 2.83
N VAL A 45 7.64 -15.03 4.11
CA VAL A 45 7.97 -13.96 5.05
C VAL A 45 9.45 -14.00 5.41
N ASP A 46 9.98 -15.20 5.61
CA ASP A 46 11.39 -15.42 5.94
C ASP A 46 12.29 -15.03 4.76
N ASP A 47 12.00 -15.51 3.56
CA ASP A 47 12.75 -15.13 2.35
C ASP A 47 12.72 -13.61 2.10
N PHE A 48 11.58 -12.96 2.35
CA PHE A 48 11.48 -11.51 2.27
C PHE A 48 12.37 -10.81 3.30
N ALA A 49 12.42 -11.30 4.53
CA ALA A 49 13.26 -10.74 5.58
C ALA A 49 14.76 -10.92 5.26
N ASP A 50 15.14 -12.07 4.72
CA ASP A 50 16.51 -12.38 4.31
C ASP A 50 16.96 -11.48 3.16
N LEU A 51 16.17 -11.39 2.09
CA LEU A 51 16.46 -10.52 0.94
C LEU A 51 16.57 -9.05 1.36
N ARG A 52 15.68 -8.60 2.24
CA ARG A 52 15.71 -7.22 2.75
C ARG A 52 16.97 -6.95 3.56
N THR A 53 17.36 -7.90 4.41
CA THR A 53 18.58 -7.78 5.21
C THR A 53 19.82 -7.78 4.32
N LEU A 54 19.82 -8.59 3.26
CA LEU A 54 20.90 -8.65 2.27
C LEU A 54 21.02 -7.33 1.47
N VAL A 55 19.91 -6.73 1.05
CA VAL A 55 19.90 -5.55 0.18
C VAL A 55 20.06 -4.24 0.97
N PHE A 56 19.42 -4.12 2.13
CA PHE A 56 19.33 -2.87 2.90
C PHE A 56 20.04 -2.91 4.26
N GLY A 57 20.61 -4.05 4.63
CA GLY A 57 21.31 -4.24 5.91
C GLY A 57 20.38 -4.64 7.06
N THR A 58 21.00 -4.89 8.22
CA THR A 58 20.36 -5.47 9.43
C THR A 58 19.48 -4.48 10.21
N SER A 59 19.67 -3.18 9.99
CA SER A 59 18.89 -2.11 10.62
C SER A 59 17.50 -1.96 10.01
N GLU A 60 17.29 -2.42 8.78
CA GLU A 60 15.99 -2.40 8.14
C GLU A 60 15.00 -3.36 8.85
N LYS A 61 13.72 -2.98 8.94
CA LYS A 61 12.68 -3.69 9.73
C LYS A 61 11.33 -3.84 9.03
N ARG A 62 11.18 -3.35 7.80
CA ARG A 62 9.95 -3.51 7.01
C ARG A 62 9.56 -4.98 6.88
N ARG A 63 8.26 -5.25 6.91
CA ARG A 63 7.65 -6.56 6.77
C ARG A 63 6.95 -6.65 5.42
N LEU A 64 6.64 -7.87 4.99
CA LEU A 64 5.93 -8.11 3.73
C LEU A 64 4.59 -7.35 3.67
N MET A 65 3.87 -7.22 4.80
CA MET A 65 2.61 -6.45 4.86
C MET A 65 2.78 -4.96 4.58
N ASP A 66 3.98 -4.41 4.73
CA ASP A 66 4.24 -3.00 4.47
C ASP A 66 4.19 -2.68 2.96
N MET A 67 4.33 -3.67 2.08
CA MET A 67 4.03 -3.52 0.64
C MET A 67 2.57 -3.15 0.41
N ARG A 68 1.65 -3.78 1.16
CA ARG A 68 0.23 -3.46 1.08
C ARG A 68 -0.06 -2.05 1.62
N ARG A 69 0.63 -1.64 2.70
CA ARG A 69 0.48 -0.29 3.26
C ARG A 69 1.04 0.80 2.34
N SER A 70 2.23 0.58 1.76
CA SER A 70 2.84 1.52 0.80
C SER A 70 2.02 1.65 -0.47
N GLY A 71 1.52 0.55 -1.05
CA GLY A 71 0.64 0.62 -2.22
C GLY A 71 -0.64 1.42 -1.99
N ALA A 72 -1.25 1.33 -0.81
CA ALA A 72 -2.41 2.15 -0.45
C ALA A 72 -2.06 3.65 -0.32
N VAL A 73 -0.90 3.95 0.28
CA VAL A 73 -0.39 5.33 0.40
C VAL A 73 -0.12 5.93 -0.98
N GLU A 74 0.54 5.18 -1.86
CA GLU A 74 0.89 5.59 -3.21
C GLU A 74 -0.36 5.80 -4.07
N ALA A 75 -1.33 4.89 -4.02
CA ALA A 75 -2.59 5.02 -4.74
C ALA A 75 -3.38 6.26 -4.28
N ASN A 76 -3.43 6.51 -2.97
CA ASN A 76 -4.06 7.71 -2.42
C ASN A 76 -3.35 9.00 -2.85
N ALA A 77 -2.02 9.00 -2.83
CA ALA A 77 -1.23 10.14 -3.30
C ALA A 77 -1.44 10.39 -4.80
N GLY A 78 -1.64 9.33 -5.59
CA GLY A 78 -2.02 9.40 -7.00
C GLY A 78 -3.49 9.77 -7.26
N GLY A 79 -4.29 10.01 -6.22
CA GLY A 79 -5.68 10.44 -6.35
C GLY A 79 -6.69 9.32 -6.60
N ALA A 80 -6.33 8.05 -6.36
CA ALA A 80 -7.28 6.95 -6.43
C ALA A 80 -8.40 7.13 -5.39
N SER A 81 -9.63 6.78 -5.78
CA SER A 81 -10.76 6.84 -4.87
C SER A 81 -10.65 5.79 -3.75
N VAL A 82 -11.31 6.02 -2.63
CA VAL A 82 -11.28 5.08 -1.48
C VAL A 82 -11.89 3.74 -1.86
N GLU A 83 -12.90 3.73 -2.73
CA GLU A 83 -13.57 2.54 -3.26
C GLU A 83 -12.61 1.73 -4.14
N ALA A 84 -11.86 2.39 -5.04
CA ALA A 84 -10.87 1.73 -5.89
C ALA A 84 -9.73 1.13 -5.06
N ILE A 85 -9.25 1.85 -4.04
CA ILE A 85 -8.26 1.34 -3.10
C ILE A 85 -8.82 0.14 -2.33
N SER A 86 -10.05 0.23 -1.82
CA SER A 86 -10.71 -0.86 -1.07
C SER A 86 -10.85 -2.12 -1.91
N ALA A 87 -11.33 -1.99 -3.15
CA ALA A 87 -11.44 -3.09 -4.10
C ALA A 87 -10.08 -3.73 -4.42
N LYS A 88 -9.05 -2.91 -4.71
CA LYS A 88 -7.69 -3.41 -4.97
C LYS A 88 -7.10 -4.14 -3.77
N MET A 89 -7.41 -3.65 -2.57
CA MET A 89 -6.90 -4.18 -1.32
C MET A 89 -7.71 -5.40 -0.85
N GLY A 90 -8.86 -5.68 -1.45
CA GLY A 90 -9.74 -6.77 -1.02
C GLY A 90 -10.26 -6.58 0.40
N ASN A 91 -10.64 -5.35 0.77
CA ASN A 91 -11.20 -5.05 2.09
C ASN A 91 -12.27 -3.95 2.02
N SER A 92 -13.00 -3.77 3.13
CA SER A 92 -14.05 -2.75 3.30
C SER A 92 -13.53 -1.48 3.99
N ILE A 93 -12.40 -0.93 3.51
CA ILE A 93 -11.82 0.30 4.06
C ILE A 93 -12.77 1.50 3.88
N ASP A 94 -13.58 1.50 2.82
CA ASP A 94 -14.66 2.44 2.55
C ASP A 94 -15.72 2.49 3.67
N GLY A 95 -16.05 1.35 4.25
CA GLY A 95 -17.02 1.24 5.36
C GLY A 95 -16.41 1.37 6.76
N ASN A 96 -15.08 1.23 6.91
CA ASN A 96 -14.43 1.17 8.22
C ASN A 96 -13.30 2.20 8.39
N LYS A 97 -13.62 3.31 9.09
CA LYS A 97 -12.70 4.41 9.41
C LYS A 97 -11.42 3.97 10.15
N ALA A 98 -11.46 2.88 10.92
CA ALA A 98 -10.28 2.38 11.62
C ALA A 98 -9.30 1.69 10.66
N LEU A 99 -9.82 0.91 9.70
CA LEU A 99 -9.01 0.32 8.63
C LEU A 99 -8.46 1.42 7.71
N GLN A 100 -9.27 2.41 7.35
CA GLN A 100 -8.83 3.56 6.57
C GLN A 100 -7.63 4.26 7.23
N LYS A 101 -7.70 4.54 8.54
CA LYS A 101 -6.59 5.17 9.28
C LYS A 101 -5.33 4.30 9.37
N THR A 102 -5.48 2.98 9.33
CA THR A 102 -4.35 2.02 9.39
C THR A 102 -3.55 1.98 8.08
N TYR A 103 -4.23 2.17 6.94
CA TYR A 103 -3.63 2.06 5.61
C TYR A 103 -3.41 3.40 4.90
N MET A 104 -4.15 4.46 5.29
CA MET A 104 -4.06 5.80 4.74
C MET A 104 -3.63 6.78 5.85
N PRO A 105 -2.32 7.00 6.03
CA PRO A 105 -1.84 8.03 6.94
C PRO A 105 -2.27 9.42 6.45
N VAL A 106 -2.27 10.38 7.36
CA VAL A 106 -2.69 11.75 7.08
C VAL A 106 -1.90 12.31 5.89
N ASN A 107 -2.59 12.57 4.79
CA ASN A 107 -1.98 13.18 3.61
C ASN A 107 -1.71 14.67 3.89
N LEU A 108 -0.46 15.01 4.20
CA LEU A 108 -0.05 16.38 4.52
C LEU A 108 -0.33 17.36 3.39
N ALA A 109 -0.31 16.92 2.12
CA ALA A 109 -0.68 17.77 0.99
C ALA A 109 -2.18 18.12 1.02
N ALA A 110 -3.03 17.14 1.34
CA ALA A 110 -4.47 17.36 1.54
C ALA A 110 -4.76 18.26 2.77
N VAL A 111 -3.99 18.12 3.85
CA VAL A 111 -4.10 19.02 5.02
C VAL A 111 -3.75 20.45 4.62
N ARG A 112 -2.62 20.64 3.91
CA ARG A 112 -2.19 21.96 3.44
C ARG A 112 -3.19 22.60 2.48
N SER A 113 -3.79 21.81 1.59
CA SER A 113 -4.81 22.31 0.66
C SER A 113 -6.09 22.70 1.40
N ALA A 114 -6.55 21.90 2.36
CA ALA A 114 -7.69 22.23 3.22
C ALA A 114 -7.44 23.53 4.01
N ASP A 115 -6.25 23.70 4.57
CA ASP A 115 -5.87 24.95 5.26
C ASP A 115 -5.88 26.16 4.34
N ALA A 116 -5.38 26.03 3.11
CA ALA A 116 -5.41 27.08 2.11
C ALA A 116 -6.85 27.47 1.74
N SER A 117 -7.71 26.48 1.51
CA SER A 117 -9.15 26.67 1.25
C SER A 117 -9.85 27.34 2.43
N ARG A 118 -9.53 26.94 3.67
CA ARG A 118 -10.08 27.56 4.89
C ARG A 118 -9.70 29.03 5.01
N ARG A 119 -8.45 29.40 4.68
CA ARG A 119 -8.02 30.81 4.64
C ARG A 119 -8.82 31.61 3.61
N LYS A 120 -9.05 31.06 2.42
CA LYS A 120 -9.85 31.71 1.37
C LYS A 120 -11.30 31.89 1.81
N GLY A 121 -11.93 30.84 2.33
CA GLY A 121 -13.31 30.89 2.83
C GLY A 121 -13.51 31.92 3.94
N ARG A 122 -12.57 32.03 4.89
CA ARG A 122 -12.64 33.06 5.94
C ARG A 122 -12.59 34.49 5.40
N LYS A 123 -11.84 34.73 4.32
CA LYS A 123 -11.80 36.05 3.69
C LYS A 123 -13.15 36.38 3.04
N LEU A 124 -13.73 35.44 2.31
CA LEU A 124 -15.04 35.61 1.65
C LEU A 124 -16.15 35.86 2.67
N LEU A 125 -16.26 35.03 3.71
CA LEU A 125 -17.25 35.22 4.79
C LEU A 125 -17.05 36.54 5.55
N GLY A 126 -15.81 37.01 5.66
CA GLY A 126 -15.51 38.33 6.24
C GLY A 126 -16.00 39.49 5.39
N LEU A 127 -15.88 39.37 4.06
CA LEU A 127 -16.39 40.36 3.10
C LEU A 127 -17.92 40.40 3.11
N GLU A 128 -18.59 39.26 3.04
CA GLU A 128 -20.06 39.17 3.14
C GLU A 128 -20.56 39.82 4.43
N ARG A 129 -19.93 39.54 5.58
CA ARG A 129 -20.31 40.15 6.87
C ARG A 129 -20.13 41.67 6.90
N ASN A 130 -19.14 42.19 6.17
CA ASN A 130 -18.93 43.63 6.05
C ASN A 130 -19.94 44.28 5.10
N GLU A 131 -20.29 43.64 3.98
CA GLU A 131 -21.37 44.11 3.10
C GLU A 131 -22.71 44.19 3.83
N TYR A 132 -23.07 43.14 4.59
CA TYR A 132 -24.27 43.16 5.44
C TYR A 132 -24.25 44.28 6.50
N LYS A 133 -23.07 44.63 7.04
CA LYS A 133 -22.94 45.77 7.98
C LYS A 133 -23.09 47.11 7.28
N MET A 134 -22.49 47.28 6.09
CA MET A 134 -22.58 48.52 5.32
C MET A 134 -24.03 48.78 4.87
N LEU A 135 -24.74 47.75 4.41
CA LEU A 135 -26.16 47.84 4.04
C LEU A 135 -27.08 48.27 5.21
N LYS A 136 -26.73 47.92 6.45
CA LYS A 136 -27.47 48.35 7.65
C LYS A 136 -27.18 49.80 8.05
N LEU A 137 -26.01 50.33 7.70
CA LEU A 137 -25.59 51.70 8.04
C LEU A 137 -26.06 52.74 7.01
N SER A 138 -26.37 52.32 5.77
CA SER A 138 -26.87 53.17 4.69
C SER A 138 -28.40 53.30 4.64
N GLY A 139 -29.11 52.78 5.65
CA GLY A 139 -30.58 52.73 5.71
C GLY A 139 -31.22 53.69 6.72
N GLU A 140 -30.46 54.65 7.27
CA GLU A 140 -30.94 55.80 8.06
C GLU A 140 -30.80 57.08 7.23
#